data_AF-A0A0Q5L3T5-F1
#
_entry.id   AF-A0A0Q5L3T5-F1
#
_cell.length_a   1.000
_cell.length_b   1.000
_cell.length_c   1.000
_cell.angle_alpha   90.00
_cell.angle_beta   90.00
_cell.angle_gamma   90.00
#
_symmetry.space_group_name_H-M   'P 1'
#
loop_
_entity.id
_entity.type
_entity.pdbx_description
1 polymer ?
#
loop_
_entity_poly.entity_id
_entity_poly.type
_entity_poly.pdbx_seq_one_letter_code
_entity_poly.pdbx_strand_id
1 'polypeptide(L)'
;MRPDPYRPEARQVDGLATDAPKWLPDDPPAPAPEARAAAPLRNLAACPVQGCGTTLREEAAGPAIGCAARELVIEPSRAYQPYVCPCPRRALLTVGRTERKGWTLRAHKPTRDERDEINLLAYALVTGHGRRDHARRRPVNTAPHLTSAEMDQAFRASHSLALQVVAQVLAGHPQRARELAEQANAADYAHSLHRRAYRREHRLDLREGRWQNAEEFWIDVHTPDPKHPGQPGFSLRLVLHFLALWNEQEARWDVDGAEEIERRAGLQVGEDSWRALMALLVYLRSETVNEERPNKRGPKVDIYHLIYRVHGASLLLRDPVRDRYPRAVQALEALRRTLSPLPPPPQQLPLVFETEPDWVADLLDEVPANPVSRRQRRRPL
;
A
#
# COMPACT_ATOMS: atom_id res chain seq x y z
N MET A 1 12.97 -53.76 -9.83
CA MET A 1 14.39 -53.53 -9.46
C MET A 1 15.19 -53.43 -10.76
N ARG A 2 15.71 -52.25 -11.08
CA ARG A 2 16.56 -51.98 -12.26
C ARG A 2 17.92 -51.49 -11.75
N PRO A 3 19.06 -52.00 -12.25
CA PRO A 3 20.37 -51.59 -11.76
C PRO A 3 20.88 -50.34 -12.48
N ASP A 4 21.61 -49.55 -11.70
CA ASP A 4 22.33 -48.32 -12.05
C ASP A 4 23.64 -48.66 -12.79
N PRO A 5 23.98 -48.01 -13.92
CA PRO A 5 25.31 -48.11 -14.49
C PRO A 5 25.91 -46.71 -14.65
N TYR A 6 26.83 -46.30 -13.77
CA TYR A 6 27.98 -45.48 -14.17
C TYR A 6 28.98 -45.32 -13.00
N ARG A 7 30.14 -45.95 -13.12
CA ARG A 7 31.34 -45.68 -12.32
C ARG A 7 32.54 -45.77 -13.25
N PRO A 8 33.26 -44.67 -13.57
CA PRO A 8 34.49 -44.77 -14.32
C PRO A 8 35.69 -44.91 -13.39
N GLU A 9 36.55 -45.84 -13.77
CA GLU A 9 37.78 -46.24 -13.11
C GLU A 9 38.91 -45.22 -13.30
N ALA A 10 39.79 -45.17 -12.30
CA ALA A 10 41.02 -44.40 -12.31
C ALA A 10 42.03 -45.02 -13.28
N ARG A 11 42.61 -44.21 -14.17
CA ARG A 11 43.79 -44.57 -14.96
C ARG A 11 45.05 -44.01 -14.30
N GLN A 12 45.86 -44.93 -13.79
CA GLN A 12 47.30 -44.77 -13.62
C GLN A 12 47.95 -44.51 -14.99
N VAL A 13 48.84 -43.53 -15.05
CA VAL A 13 49.83 -43.42 -16.14
C VAL A 13 51.18 -43.21 -15.47
N ASP A 14 51.97 -44.28 -15.48
CA ASP A 14 53.39 -44.26 -15.14
C ASP A 14 54.20 -43.69 -16.32
N GLY A 15 55.16 -42.85 -15.96
CA GLY A 15 56.54 -42.86 -16.46
C GLY A 15 56.79 -42.59 -17.95
N LEU A 16 57.52 -41.52 -18.23
CA LEU A 16 58.73 -41.58 -19.07
C LEU A 16 59.56 -40.31 -18.86
N ALA A 17 60.82 -40.54 -18.48
CA ALA A 17 61.88 -39.55 -18.35
C ALA A 17 62.52 -39.29 -19.71
N THR A 18 62.88 -38.04 -19.99
CA THR A 18 63.95 -37.68 -20.93
C THR A 18 64.57 -36.34 -20.54
N ASP A 19 65.81 -36.42 -20.11
CA ASP A 19 66.96 -35.56 -20.38
C ASP A 19 66.81 -34.04 -20.51
N ALA A 20 67.48 -33.36 -19.58
CA ALA A 20 67.78 -31.93 -19.60
C ALA A 20 68.89 -31.57 -20.60
N PRO A 21 68.92 -30.30 -21.02
CA PRO A 21 70.18 -29.61 -21.19
C PRO A 21 70.30 -28.41 -20.24
N LYS A 22 71.47 -28.34 -19.59
CA LYS A 22 72.01 -27.24 -18.78
C LYS A 22 72.01 -25.91 -19.56
N TRP A 23 71.30 -24.91 -19.04
CA TRP A 23 71.69 -23.50 -19.08
C TRP A 23 71.16 -22.81 -17.80
N LEU A 24 72.07 -22.43 -16.90
CA LEU A 24 71.89 -21.30 -15.96
C LEU A 24 72.62 -20.10 -16.61
N PRO A 25 72.20 -18.83 -16.43
CA PRO A 25 72.08 -18.26 -15.08
C PRO A 25 70.96 -17.22 -14.88
N ASP A 26 70.61 -17.04 -13.61
CA ASP A 26 70.41 -15.78 -12.87
C ASP A 26 69.39 -16.02 -11.77
N ASP A 27 69.83 -15.93 -10.52
CA ASP A 27 68.95 -15.99 -9.36
C ASP A 27 67.84 -14.95 -9.54
N PRO A 28 66.54 -15.33 -9.45
CA PRO A 28 65.48 -14.34 -9.48
C PRO A 28 65.68 -13.38 -8.29
N PRO A 29 65.50 -12.06 -8.48
CA PRO A 29 65.54 -11.12 -7.37
C PRO A 29 64.53 -11.60 -6.32
N ALA A 30 64.96 -11.60 -5.05
CA ALA A 30 64.10 -11.96 -3.93
C ALA A 30 62.73 -11.26 -4.09
N PRO A 31 61.61 -11.99 -3.91
CA PRO A 31 60.30 -11.39 -4.07
C PRO A 31 60.25 -10.16 -3.16
N ALA A 32 59.94 -9.01 -3.77
CA ALA A 32 59.67 -7.80 -3.01
C ALA A 32 58.70 -8.15 -1.88
N PRO A 33 58.90 -7.64 -0.65
CA PRO A 33 58.01 -7.95 0.46
C PRO A 33 56.59 -7.68 -0.01
N GLU A 34 55.78 -8.74 -0.05
CA GLU A 34 54.38 -8.68 -0.45
C GLU A 34 53.79 -7.44 0.21
N ALA A 35 53.41 -6.46 -0.63
CA ALA A 35 52.66 -5.32 -0.18
C ALA A 35 51.44 -5.91 0.53
N ARG A 36 51.45 -5.86 1.86
CA ARG A 36 50.38 -6.40 2.72
C ARG A 36 49.08 -6.00 2.08
N ALA A 37 48.39 -6.97 1.47
CA ALA A 37 47.10 -6.74 0.85
C ALA A 37 46.27 -6.01 1.91
N ALA A 38 45.82 -4.80 1.59
CA ALA A 38 45.00 -4.01 2.49
C ALA A 38 43.87 -4.93 2.97
N ALA A 39 43.80 -5.16 4.28
CA ALA A 39 42.84 -6.08 4.87
C ALA A 39 41.45 -5.78 4.28
N PRO A 40 40.70 -6.81 3.84
CA PRO A 40 39.40 -6.59 3.23
C PRO A 40 38.58 -5.70 4.17
N LEU A 41 38.16 -4.54 3.66
CA LEU A 41 37.29 -3.61 4.40
C LEU A 41 36.09 -4.42 4.88
N ARG A 42 36.07 -4.75 6.17
CA ARG A 42 35.01 -5.55 6.75
C ARG A 42 33.73 -4.72 6.65
N ASN A 43 32.84 -5.11 5.74
CA ASN A 43 31.50 -4.55 5.59
C ASN A 43 30.60 -5.02 6.73
N LEU A 44 31.04 -4.81 7.96
CA LEU A 44 30.40 -5.27 9.18
C LEU A 44 30.18 -4.06 10.10
N ALA A 45 29.03 -4.02 10.75
CA ALA A 45 28.78 -3.11 11.86
C ALA A 45 28.00 -3.80 12.97
N ALA A 46 28.31 -3.43 14.21
CA ALA A 46 27.60 -3.93 15.38
C ALA A 46 26.15 -3.42 15.40
N CYS A 47 25.21 -4.31 15.70
CA CYS A 47 23.81 -3.93 15.87
C CYS A 47 23.63 -3.09 17.15
N PRO A 48 23.01 -1.89 17.07
CA PRO A 48 22.86 -0.99 18.22
C PRO A 48 21.67 -1.36 19.14
N VAL A 49 20.90 -2.40 18.80
CA VAL A 49 19.67 -2.75 19.51
C VAL A 49 20.01 -3.50 20.79
N GLN A 50 19.63 -2.94 21.94
CA GLN A 50 19.81 -3.61 23.23
C GLN A 50 19.11 -4.98 23.25
N GLY A 51 19.87 -6.02 23.60
CA GLY A 51 19.44 -7.42 23.58
C GLY A 51 19.70 -8.16 22.26
N CYS A 52 20.18 -7.48 21.21
CA CYS A 52 20.68 -8.13 20.00
C CYS A 52 22.15 -8.56 20.17
N GLY A 53 22.39 -9.47 21.12
CA GLY A 53 23.71 -10.03 21.38
C GLY A 53 23.83 -11.48 20.91
N THR A 54 25.01 -11.87 20.42
CA THR A 54 25.42 -13.27 20.41
C THR A 54 26.03 -13.58 21.77
N THR A 55 25.57 -14.64 22.44
CA THR A 55 26.21 -15.13 23.66
C THR A 55 27.60 -15.63 23.30
N LEU A 56 28.65 -14.91 23.72
CA LEU A 56 30.01 -15.43 23.64
C LEU A 56 30.26 -16.19 24.94
N ARG A 57 30.54 -17.49 24.85
CA ARG A 57 31.23 -18.19 25.93
C ARG A 57 32.69 -17.78 25.82
N GLU A 58 33.20 -17.09 26.84
CA GLU A 58 34.64 -16.95 27.00
C GLU A 58 35.22 -18.33 27.29
N GLU A 59 35.84 -18.94 26.29
CA GLU A 59 36.71 -20.10 26.50
C GLU A 59 38.01 -19.59 27.14
N ALA A 60 38.36 -20.24 28.26
CA ALA A 60 39.52 -20.01 29.13
C ALA A 60 39.37 -18.90 30.19
N ALA A 61 38.95 -19.32 31.40
CA ALA A 61 39.11 -18.65 32.69
C ALA A 61 37.99 -17.68 33.18
N GLY A 62 36.72 -18.12 33.18
CA GLY A 62 35.71 -17.55 34.09
C GLY A 62 34.25 -17.82 33.69
N PRO A 63 33.28 -17.78 34.62
CA PRO A 63 31.85 -17.93 34.32
C PRO A 63 31.19 -16.60 33.89
N ALA A 64 31.91 -15.71 33.22
CA ALA A 64 31.33 -14.46 32.71
C ALA A 64 30.72 -14.71 31.31
N ILE A 65 29.39 -14.71 31.23
CA ILE A 65 28.69 -14.71 29.94
C ILE A 65 28.71 -13.29 29.40
N GLY A 66 29.62 -13.02 28.46
CA GLY A 66 29.67 -11.76 27.72
C GLY A 66 28.62 -11.73 26.60
N CYS A 67 27.79 -10.69 26.56
CA CYS A 67 26.93 -10.42 25.42
C CYS A 67 27.66 -9.48 24.45
N ALA A 68 28.17 -9.98 23.33
CA ALA A 68 28.70 -9.13 22.27
C ALA A 68 27.60 -8.75 21.29
N ALA A 69 27.58 -7.48 20.86
CA ALA A 69 26.64 -7.00 19.85
C ALA A 69 26.83 -7.78 18.55
N ARG A 70 25.74 -8.33 18.01
CA ARG A 70 25.77 -9.09 16.76
C ARG A 70 26.25 -8.19 15.62
N GLU A 71 27.28 -8.64 14.89
CA GLU A 71 27.74 -7.96 13.67
C GLU A 71 26.77 -8.25 12.51
N LEU A 72 26.46 -7.22 11.75
CA LEU A 72 25.59 -7.29 10.58
C LEU A 72 26.40 -6.94 9.33
N VAL A 73 26.21 -7.75 8.29
CA VAL A 73 26.78 -7.49 6.96
C VAL A 73 26.05 -6.31 6.33
N ILE A 74 26.80 -5.29 5.93
CA ILE A 74 26.28 -4.09 5.29
C ILE A 74 26.58 -4.17 3.80
N GLU A 75 25.54 -4.08 2.99
CA GLU A 75 25.69 -3.94 1.55
C GLU A 75 25.87 -2.44 1.21
N PRO A 76 27.05 -2.02 0.72
CA PRO A 76 27.30 -0.61 0.43
C PRO A 76 26.29 -0.01 -0.56
N SER A 77 25.81 -0.82 -1.51
CA SER A 77 24.79 -0.47 -2.50
C SER A 77 23.43 -0.15 -1.90
N ARG A 78 23.16 -0.53 -0.65
CA ARG A 78 21.88 -0.29 0.06
C ARG A 78 22.05 0.59 1.29
N ALA A 79 23.20 1.23 1.50
CA ALA A 79 23.48 2.01 2.69
C ALA A 79 22.51 3.20 2.92
N TYR A 80 21.82 3.67 1.88
CA TYR A 80 20.79 4.71 1.99
C TYR A 80 19.40 4.17 2.42
N GLN A 81 19.23 2.85 2.47
CA GLN A 81 17.98 2.20 2.86
C GLN A 81 18.03 1.74 4.33
N PRO A 82 16.90 1.71 5.03
CA PRO A 82 16.84 1.13 6.36
C PRO A 82 17.00 -0.40 6.29
N TYR A 83 17.74 -0.94 7.25
CA TYR A 83 17.99 -2.36 7.42
C TYR A 83 17.08 -2.92 8.51
N VAL A 84 16.58 -4.14 8.33
CA VAL A 84 15.86 -4.84 9.40
C VAL A 84 16.86 -5.61 10.24
N CYS A 85 16.88 -5.34 11.54
CA CYS A 85 17.67 -6.13 12.47
C CYS A 85 17.15 -7.59 12.51
N PRO A 86 18.00 -8.62 12.47
CA PRO A 86 17.55 -10.02 12.53
C PRO A 86 17.06 -10.45 13.92
N CYS A 87 17.19 -9.63 14.96
CA CYS A 87 16.75 -9.98 16.32
C CYS A 87 15.22 -10.09 16.42
N PRO A 88 14.67 -10.72 17.48
CA PRO A 88 13.22 -10.85 17.66
C PRO A 88 12.45 -9.53 17.66
N ARG A 89 13.10 -8.44 18.09
CA ARG A 89 12.55 -7.07 18.08
C ARG A 89 12.52 -6.43 16.69
N ARG A 90 13.31 -6.95 15.74
CA ARG A 90 13.44 -6.52 14.34
C ARG A 90 13.53 -5.00 14.12
N ALA A 91 14.20 -4.25 14.98
CA ALA A 91 14.26 -2.79 14.83
C ALA A 91 14.82 -2.39 13.45
N LEU A 92 14.28 -1.31 12.88
CA LEU A 92 14.82 -0.68 11.67
C LEU A 92 16.11 0.05 12.02
N LEU A 93 17.11 -0.07 11.15
CA LEU A 93 18.46 0.47 11.35
C LEU A 93 18.84 1.37 10.17
N THR A 94 19.42 2.54 10.44
CA THR A 94 20.08 3.37 9.42
C THR A 94 21.58 3.11 9.42
N VAL A 95 22.15 3.01 8.21
CA VAL A 95 23.60 2.88 8.03
C VAL A 95 24.22 4.26 7.98
N GLY A 96 25.33 4.44 8.68
CA GLY A 96 26.20 5.61 8.60
C GLY A 96 27.64 5.21 8.35
N ARG A 97 28.46 6.19 7.97
CA ARG A 97 29.92 6.05 7.94
C ARG A 97 30.55 6.85 9.06
N THR A 98 31.58 6.26 9.66
CA THR A 98 32.47 6.96 10.60
C THR A 98 33.52 7.77 9.84
N GLU A 99 34.16 8.70 10.55
CA GLU A 99 35.30 9.47 10.02
C GLU A 99 36.42 8.58 9.49
N ARG A 100 36.60 7.39 10.10
CA ARG A 100 37.59 6.38 9.70
C ARG A 100 37.13 5.48 8.54
N LYS A 101 36.09 5.86 7.79
CA LYS A 101 35.47 5.08 6.69
C LYS A 101 34.89 3.73 7.11
N GLY A 102 34.78 3.43 8.41
CA GLY A 102 34.09 2.25 8.92
C GLY A 102 32.58 2.43 8.92
N TRP A 103 31.83 1.34 8.85
CA TRP A 103 30.37 1.36 8.87
C TRP A 103 29.82 1.42 10.31
N THR A 104 28.70 2.12 10.50
CA THR A 104 27.96 2.16 11.76
C THR A 104 26.48 1.96 11.51
N LEU A 105 25.80 1.39 12.50
CA LEU A 105 24.35 1.24 12.49
C LEU A 105 23.74 2.03 13.64
N ARG A 106 22.63 2.70 13.37
CA ARG A 106 21.82 3.42 14.37
C ARG A 106 20.38 2.97 14.24
N ALA A 107 19.62 2.97 15.34
CA ALA A 107 18.18 2.72 15.25
C ALA A 107 17.54 3.83 14.40
N HIS A 108 16.81 3.44 13.35
CA HIS A 108 16.06 4.36 12.52
C HIS A 108 14.97 5.01 13.37
N LYS A 109 14.96 6.34 13.39
CA LYS A 109 13.94 7.14 14.05
C LYS A 109 13.23 7.92 12.95
N PRO A 110 11.97 7.59 12.61
CA PRO A 110 11.22 8.31 11.60
C PRO A 110 11.12 9.79 11.98
N THR A 111 11.13 10.68 10.99
CA THR A 111 10.88 12.11 11.18
C THR A 111 9.44 12.36 11.64
N ARG A 112 9.10 13.61 11.97
CA ARG A 112 7.71 13.95 12.33
C ARG A 112 6.76 13.68 11.17
N ASP A 113 7.12 14.15 9.98
CA ASP A 113 6.32 14.01 8.77
C ASP A 113 6.12 12.54 8.41
N GLU A 114 7.15 11.70 8.52
CA GLU A 114 7.04 10.26 8.30
C GLU A 114 6.08 9.58 9.31
N ARG A 115 6.04 10.06 10.57
CA ARG A 115 5.10 9.54 11.58
C ARG A 115 3.67 9.95 11.29
N ASP A 116 3.48 11.17 10.79
CA ASP A 116 2.17 11.68 10.37
C ASP A 116 1.67 10.90 9.13
N GLU A 117 2.53 10.63 8.14
CA GLU A 117 2.22 9.73 7.01
C GLU A 117 1.80 8.34 7.50
N ILE A 118 2.54 7.73 8.44
CA ILE A 118 2.19 6.41 9.00
C ILE A 118 0.84 6.43 9.71
N ASN A 119 0.52 7.50 10.43
CA ASN A 119 -0.79 7.69 11.05
C ASN A 119 -1.90 7.78 10.01
N LEU A 120 -1.70 8.56 8.94
CA LEU A 120 -2.64 8.69 7.82
C LEU A 120 -2.84 7.36 7.08
N LEU A 121 -1.77 6.58 6.89
CA LEU A 121 -1.82 5.24 6.31
C LEU A 121 -2.67 4.30 7.16
N ALA A 122 -2.39 4.24 8.46
CA ALA A 122 -3.17 3.42 9.38
C ALA A 122 -4.64 3.86 9.41
N TYR A 123 -4.90 5.16 9.38
CA TYR A 123 -6.25 5.70 9.25
C TYR A 123 -6.94 5.21 7.97
N ALA A 124 -6.30 5.34 6.81
CA ALA A 124 -6.86 4.92 5.53
C ALA A 124 -7.16 3.41 5.50
N LEU A 125 -6.23 2.59 6.02
CA LEU A 125 -6.38 1.14 6.12
C LEU A 125 -7.49 0.73 7.11
N VAL A 126 -7.65 1.42 8.24
CA VAL A 126 -8.67 1.07 9.25
C VAL A 126 -10.06 1.53 8.83
N THR A 127 -10.16 2.69 8.19
CA THR A 127 -11.45 3.32 7.82
C THR A 127 -11.91 3.01 6.41
N GLY A 128 -11.04 2.44 5.56
CA GLY A 128 -11.38 2.05 4.19
C GLY A 128 -11.38 3.21 3.20
N HIS A 129 -10.52 4.21 3.37
CA HIS A 129 -10.30 5.27 2.36
C HIS A 129 -9.53 4.69 1.15
N GLY A 130 -10.24 3.90 0.34
CA GLY A 130 -9.70 3.22 -0.82
C GLY A 130 -10.64 3.24 -2.02
N ARG A 131 -10.06 3.13 -3.22
CA ARG A 131 -10.81 3.04 -4.47
C ARG A 131 -11.29 1.60 -4.61
N ARG A 132 -12.59 1.37 -4.43
CA ARG A 132 -13.21 0.08 -4.79
C ARG A 132 -13.38 0.02 -6.30
N ASP A 133 -13.09 -1.16 -6.83
CA ASP A 133 -13.01 -1.46 -8.25
C ASP A 133 -14.21 -0.91 -9.04
N HIS A 134 -13.94 -0.06 -10.04
CA HIS A 134 -14.94 0.55 -10.91
C HIS A 134 -15.05 -0.28 -12.19
N ALA A 135 -15.81 -1.38 -12.13
CA ALA A 135 -16.40 -2.01 -13.31
C ALA A 135 -17.42 -1.04 -13.95
N ARG A 136 -16.94 -0.12 -14.78
CA ARG A 136 -17.78 0.76 -15.58
C ARG A 136 -18.34 -0.01 -16.78
N ARG A 137 -19.67 0.03 -16.91
CA ARG A 137 -20.54 -0.39 -18.04
C ARG A 137 -20.98 -1.87 -18.02
N ARG A 138 -22.00 -2.16 -17.21
CA ARG A 138 -22.96 -3.25 -17.49
C ARG A 138 -24.40 -2.76 -17.27
N PRO A 139 -25.38 -3.30 -18.03
CA PRO A 139 -26.80 -3.02 -17.84
C PRO A 139 -27.25 -3.34 -16.40
N VAL A 140 -28.27 -2.64 -15.93
CA VAL A 140 -28.77 -2.73 -14.55
C VAL A 140 -29.24 -4.17 -14.28
N ASN A 141 -28.47 -4.89 -13.48
CA ASN A 141 -28.81 -6.20 -12.99
C ASN A 141 -29.88 -6.06 -11.88
N THR A 142 -30.99 -6.77 -12.00
CA THR A 142 -32.08 -6.78 -10.99
C THR A 142 -32.00 -7.98 -10.04
N ALA A 143 -30.99 -8.85 -10.20
CA ALA A 143 -30.73 -9.94 -9.27
C ALA A 143 -30.19 -9.39 -7.94
N PRO A 144 -30.64 -9.91 -6.78
CA PRO A 144 -30.12 -9.49 -5.50
C PRO A 144 -28.63 -9.80 -5.40
N HIS A 145 -27.83 -8.77 -5.14
CA HIS A 145 -26.37 -8.84 -5.10
C HIS A 145 -25.82 -8.35 -3.77
N LEU A 146 -24.71 -8.93 -3.36
CA LEU A 146 -24.15 -8.82 -1.99
C LEU A 146 -23.22 -7.61 -1.82
N THR A 147 -22.85 -6.93 -2.92
CA THR A 147 -21.88 -5.84 -2.91
C THR A 147 -22.54 -4.46 -2.74
N SER A 148 -21.86 -3.55 -2.03
CA SER A 148 -22.32 -2.17 -1.86
C SER A 148 -22.37 -1.39 -3.18
N ALA A 149 -21.56 -1.77 -4.16
CA ALA A 149 -21.47 -1.12 -5.46
C ALA A 149 -22.78 -1.21 -6.27
N GLU A 150 -23.43 -2.38 -6.28
CA GLU A 150 -24.71 -2.56 -7.00
C GLU A 150 -25.86 -1.84 -6.29
N MET A 151 -25.83 -1.81 -4.95
CA MET A 151 -26.76 -1.02 -4.14
C MET A 151 -26.66 0.48 -4.47
N ASP A 152 -25.44 1.03 -4.47
CA ASP A 152 -25.18 2.45 -4.75
C ASP A 152 -25.52 2.82 -6.20
N GLN A 153 -25.25 1.91 -7.15
CA GLN A 153 -25.59 2.10 -8.55
C GLN A 153 -27.11 2.17 -8.77
N ALA A 154 -27.87 1.27 -8.15
CA ALA A 154 -29.34 1.28 -8.22
C ALA A 154 -29.92 2.54 -7.58
N PHE A 155 -29.36 3.02 -6.46
CA PHE A 155 -29.76 4.28 -5.83
C PHE A 155 -29.52 5.49 -6.73
N ARG A 156 -28.32 5.61 -7.31
CA ARG A 156 -27.99 6.73 -8.23
C ARG A 156 -28.87 6.70 -9.48
N ALA A 157 -29.13 5.52 -10.03
CA ALA A 157 -30.03 5.36 -11.17
C ALA A 157 -31.44 5.84 -10.82
N SER A 158 -32.01 5.37 -9.70
CA SER A 158 -33.32 5.80 -9.21
C SER A 158 -33.40 7.32 -9.02
N HIS A 159 -32.43 7.91 -8.32
CA HIS A 159 -32.39 9.35 -8.07
C HIS A 159 -32.29 10.17 -9.36
N SER A 160 -31.41 9.75 -10.28
CA SER A 160 -31.24 10.46 -11.56
C SER A 160 -32.48 10.38 -12.45
N LEU A 161 -33.16 9.22 -12.49
CA LEU A 161 -34.41 9.03 -13.21
C LEU A 161 -35.54 9.83 -12.57
N ALA A 162 -35.62 9.87 -11.24
CA ALA A 162 -36.62 10.67 -10.52
C ALA A 162 -36.50 12.17 -10.84
N LEU A 163 -35.28 12.71 -10.93
CA LEU A 163 -35.05 14.09 -11.36
C LEU A 163 -35.50 14.33 -12.81
N GLN A 164 -35.25 13.36 -13.70
CA GLN A 164 -35.70 13.45 -15.09
C GLN A 164 -37.23 13.38 -15.22
N VAL A 165 -37.91 12.60 -14.37
CA VAL A 165 -39.38 12.59 -14.30
C VAL A 165 -39.90 13.98 -14.00
N VAL A 166 -39.36 14.65 -12.97
CA VAL A 166 -39.79 16.01 -12.59
C VAL A 166 -39.58 16.98 -13.76
N ALA A 167 -38.41 16.94 -14.40
CA ALA A 167 -38.13 17.77 -15.57
C ALA A 167 -39.12 17.53 -16.73
N GLN A 168 -39.46 16.27 -17.02
CA GLN A 168 -40.39 15.92 -18.10
C GLN A 168 -41.84 16.28 -17.78
N VAL A 169 -42.26 16.22 -16.51
CA VAL A 169 -43.58 16.71 -16.07
C VAL A 169 -43.67 18.22 -16.27
N LEU A 170 -42.65 18.97 -15.84
CA LEU A 170 -42.61 20.44 -15.99
C LEU A 170 -42.56 20.87 -17.46
N ALA A 171 -41.94 20.06 -18.32
CA ALA A 171 -41.90 20.28 -19.77
C ALA A 171 -43.21 19.87 -20.50
N GLY A 172 -44.20 19.31 -19.80
CA GLY A 172 -45.47 18.91 -20.40
C GLY A 172 -45.40 17.62 -21.23
N HIS A 173 -44.46 16.71 -20.92
CA HIS A 173 -44.28 15.42 -21.57
C HIS A 173 -44.71 14.26 -20.65
N PRO A 174 -46.02 14.07 -20.39
CA PRO A 174 -46.52 13.14 -19.37
C PRO A 174 -46.24 11.67 -19.72
N GLN A 175 -46.28 11.31 -21.01
CA GLN A 175 -46.00 9.94 -21.45
C GLN A 175 -44.55 9.54 -21.13
N ARG A 176 -43.60 10.44 -21.44
CA ARG A 176 -42.18 10.23 -21.19
C ARG A 176 -41.85 10.25 -19.70
N ALA A 177 -42.49 11.13 -18.95
CA ALA A 177 -42.38 11.15 -17.49
C ALA A 177 -42.85 9.83 -16.87
N ARG A 178 -43.93 9.23 -17.39
CA ARG A 178 -44.42 7.93 -16.92
C ARG A 178 -43.44 6.79 -17.18
N GLU A 179 -42.87 6.70 -18.38
CA GLU A 179 -41.86 5.69 -18.71
C GLU A 179 -40.62 5.79 -17.80
N LEU A 180 -40.14 7.01 -17.56
CA LEU A 180 -39.03 7.27 -16.66
C LEU A 180 -39.39 6.96 -15.19
N ALA A 181 -40.64 7.18 -14.78
CA ALA A 181 -41.11 6.85 -13.44
C ALA A 181 -41.18 5.33 -13.22
N GLU A 182 -41.59 4.57 -14.23
CA GLU A 182 -41.58 3.10 -14.19
C GLU A 182 -40.13 2.56 -14.06
N GLN A 183 -39.18 3.17 -14.77
CA GLN A 183 -37.75 2.84 -14.65
C GLN A 183 -37.17 3.26 -13.28
N ALA A 184 -37.55 4.43 -12.75
CA ALA A 184 -37.13 4.90 -11.43
C ALA A 184 -37.63 3.97 -10.31
N ASN A 185 -38.87 3.50 -10.42
CA ASN A 185 -39.47 2.54 -9.49
C ASN A 185 -38.78 1.18 -9.55
N ALA A 186 -38.43 0.70 -10.76
CA ALA A 186 -37.67 -0.52 -10.92
C ALA A 186 -36.26 -0.43 -10.29
N ALA A 187 -35.58 0.71 -10.46
CA ALA A 187 -34.28 0.97 -9.84
C ALA A 187 -34.35 1.09 -8.31
N ASP A 188 -35.39 1.74 -7.77
CA ASP A 188 -35.60 1.80 -6.32
C ASP A 188 -35.93 0.43 -5.72
N TYR A 189 -36.74 -0.37 -6.42
CA TYR A 189 -37.03 -1.75 -6.03
C TYR A 189 -35.76 -2.60 -6.01
N ALA A 190 -34.92 -2.51 -7.05
CA ALA A 190 -33.61 -3.16 -7.08
C ALA A 190 -32.71 -2.71 -5.92
N HIS A 191 -32.61 -1.39 -5.67
CA HIS A 191 -31.89 -0.85 -4.52
C HIS A 191 -32.41 -1.43 -3.20
N SER A 192 -33.72 -1.57 -3.02
CA SER A 192 -34.32 -2.16 -1.82
C SER A 192 -33.91 -3.64 -1.64
N LEU A 193 -33.81 -4.41 -2.73
CA LEU A 193 -33.39 -5.80 -2.74
C LEU A 193 -31.89 -5.94 -2.45
N HIS A 194 -31.04 -5.16 -3.13
CA HIS A 194 -29.59 -5.11 -2.86
C HIS A 194 -29.32 -4.68 -1.41
N ARG A 195 -30.01 -3.64 -0.90
CA ARG A 195 -29.87 -3.19 0.49
C ARG A 195 -30.27 -4.28 1.49
N ARG A 196 -31.29 -5.09 1.19
CA ARG A 196 -31.70 -6.23 2.05
C ARG A 196 -30.71 -7.40 1.98
N ALA A 197 -30.11 -7.66 0.83
CA ALA A 197 -29.07 -8.68 0.66
C ALA A 197 -27.77 -8.25 1.35
N TYR A 198 -27.29 -7.04 1.05
CA TYR A 198 -26.17 -6.38 1.71
C TYR A 198 -26.32 -6.33 3.23
N ARG A 199 -27.49 -5.97 3.78
CA ARG A 199 -27.69 -5.97 5.24
C ARG A 199 -27.66 -7.37 5.87
N ARG A 200 -28.00 -8.43 5.12
CA ARG A 200 -27.90 -9.81 5.61
C ARG A 200 -26.44 -10.27 5.61
N GLU A 201 -25.72 -10.01 4.52
CA GLU A 201 -24.27 -10.25 4.38
C GLU A 201 -23.48 -9.47 5.45
N HIS A 202 -23.73 -8.17 5.57
CA HIS A 202 -23.06 -7.29 6.52
C HIS A 202 -23.34 -7.68 7.98
N ARG A 203 -24.48 -8.32 8.29
CA ARG A 203 -24.74 -8.89 9.61
C ARG A 203 -23.95 -10.19 9.86
N LEU A 204 -23.59 -10.92 8.81
CA LEU A 204 -22.69 -12.07 8.88
C LEU A 204 -21.22 -11.60 8.97
N ASP A 205 -20.81 -10.60 8.17
CA ASP A 205 -19.47 -9.99 8.22
C ASP A 205 -19.19 -9.26 9.55
N LEU A 206 -20.19 -8.61 10.14
CA LEU A 206 -20.08 -8.02 11.49
C LEU A 206 -19.95 -9.08 12.59
N ARG A 207 -20.43 -10.31 12.36
CA ARG A 207 -20.23 -11.44 13.28
C ARG A 207 -18.86 -12.09 13.12
N GLU A 208 -18.21 -11.94 11.96
CA GLU A 208 -16.90 -12.56 11.64
C GLU A 208 -15.70 -11.59 11.60
N GLY A 209 -15.88 -10.28 11.78
CA GLY A 209 -14.75 -9.36 12.01
C GLY A 209 -13.75 -9.23 10.85
N ARG A 210 -14.19 -9.33 9.59
CA ARG A 210 -13.31 -9.19 8.42
C ARG A 210 -12.91 -7.73 8.22
N TRP A 211 -11.60 -7.45 8.22
CA TRP A 211 -11.00 -6.13 7.92
C TRP A 211 -11.48 -5.58 6.55
N GLN A 212 -11.60 -4.26 6.39
CA GLN A 212 -12.14 -3.68 5.14
C GLN A 212 -11.06 -3.71 4.05
N ASN A 213 -11.13 -4.71 3.19
CA ASN A 213 -10.17 -4.91 2.11
C ASN A 213 -10.44 -3.99 0.90
N ALA A 214 -9.40 -3.43 0.32
CA ALA A 214 -9.42 -2.66 -0.93
C ALA A 214 -8.08 -2.85 -1.64
N GLU A 215 -8.04 -2.88 -2.97
CA GLU A 215 -6.77 -3.04 -3.70
C GLU A 215 -5.91 -1.77 -3.68
N GLU A 216 -6.56 -0.60 -3.58
CA GLU A 216 -5.92 0.72 -3.65
C GLU A 216 -6.43 1.60 -2.51
N PHE A 217 -5.51 2.14 -1.70
CA PHE A 217 -5.79 3.12 -0.66
C PHE A 217 -5.15 4.46 -1.01
N TRP A 218 -5.72 5.55 -0.50
CA TRP A 218 -5.14 6.87 -0.67
C TRP A 218 -5.08 7.64 0.65
N ILE A 219 -4.07 8.49 0.77
CA ILE A 219 -3.90 9.47 1.85
C ILE A 219 -3.71 10.85 1.25
N ASP A 220 -4.18 11.88 1.94
CA ASP A 220 -3.95 13.28 1.58
C ASP A 220 -2.91 13.87 2.53
N VAL A 221 -1.76 14.27 2.00
CA VAL A 221 -0.67 14.91 2.76
C VAL A 221 -0.69 16.41 2.48
N HIS A 222 -0.88 17.20 3.53
CA HIS A 222 -0.87 18.65 3.43
C HIS A 222 0.56 19.17 3.53
N THR A 223 1.07 19.75 2.45
CA THR A 223 2.39 20.40 2.45
C THR A 223 2.19 21.89 2.67
N PRO A 224 2.78 22.51 3.72
CA PRO A 224 2.67 23.94 3.94
C PRO A 224 3.26 24.71 2.74
N ASP A 225 2.58 25.78 2.30
CA ASP A 225 3.10 26.62 1.22
C ASP A 225 4.28 27.45 1.75
N PRO A 226 5.52 27.25 1.24
CA PRO A 226 6.68 28.02 1.68
C PRO A 226 6.56 29.51 1.39
N LYS A 227 5.72 29.92 0.43
CA LYS A 227 5.50 31.34 0.09
C LYS A 227 4.46 32.02 0.99
N HIS A 228 3.57 31.27 1.63
CA HIS A 228 2.48 31.80 2.43
C HIS A 228 2.31 31.01 3.74
N PRO A 229 3.21 31.20 4.73
CA PRO A 229 3.08 30.55 6.04
C PRO A 229 1.75 30.96 6.70
N GLY A 230 0.87 29.98 6.93
CA GLY A 230 -0.45 30.18 7.55
C GLY A 230 -1.65 29.98 6.62
N GLN A 231 -1.44 29.85 5.30
CA GLN A 231 -2.49 29.38 4.39
C GLN A 231 -2.51 27.84 4.33
N PRO A 232 -3.66 27.20 4.12
CA PRO A 232 -3.71 25.77 3.82
C PRO A 232 -2.90 25.54 2.53
N GLY A 233 -1.75 24.90 2.66
CA GLY A 233 -0.90 24.61 1.51
C GLY A 233 -1.53 23.58 0.58
N PHE A 234 -0.79 23.12 -0.43
CA PHE A 234 -1.33 22.16 -1.38
C PHE A 234 -1.49 20.78 -0.74
N SER A 235 -2.60 20.11 -1.06
CA SER A 235 -2.85 18.73 -0.67
C SER A 235 -2.32 17.79 -1.74
N LEU A 236 -1.33 16.98 -1.40
CA LEU A 236 -0.81 15.94 -2.29
C LEU A 236 -1.50 14.62 -1.95
N ARG A 237 -2.25 14.07 -2.91
CA ARG A 237 -2.83 12.73 -2.78
C ARG A 237 -1.78 11.69 -3.11
N LEU A 238 -1.47 10.83 -2.15
CA LEU A 238 -0.61 9.67 -2.31
C LEU A 238 -1.46 8.40 -2.31
N VAL A 239 -1.07 7.44 -3.13
CA VAL A 239 -1.77 6.17 -3.34
C VAL A 239 -0.85 5.01 -3.03
N LEU A 240 -1.40 3.94 -2.48
CA LEU A 240 -0.73 2.67 -2.24
C LEU A 240 -1.62 1.50 -2.67
N HIS A 241 -0.98 0.38 -3.00
CA HIS A 241 -1.66 -0.88 -3.24
C HIS A 241 -1.42 -1.82 -2.07
N PHE A 242 -2.49 -2.40 -1.52
CA PHE A 242 -2.38 -3.30 -0.37
C PHE A 242 -3.61 -4.20 -0.31
N LEU A 243 -3.46 -5.50 -0.61
CA LEU A 243 -4.56 -6.45 -0.57
C LEU A 243 -4.29 -7.49 0.51
N ALA A 244 -5.22 -7.67 1.45
CA ALA A 244 -5.11 -8.71 2.48
C ALA A 244 -6.12 -9.83 2.25
N LEU A 245 -5.65 -11.07 2.19
CA LEU A 245 -6.47 -12.26 1.94
C LEU A 245 -6.58 -13.07 3.24
N TRP A 246 -7.79 -13.55 3.54
CA TRP A 246 -7.98 -14.49 4.64
C TRP A 246 -7.73 -15.90 4.14
N ASN A 247 -6.73 -16.56 4.70
CA ASN A 247 -6.39 -17.94 4.43
C ASN A 247 -7.18 -18.84 5.39
N GLU A 248 -8.21 -19.52 4.85
CA GLU A 248 -9.09 -20.38 5.64
C GLU A 248 -8.39 -21.61 6.21
N GLN A 249 -7.37 -22.15 5.53
CA GLN A 249 -6.66 -23.35 5.96
C GLN A 249 -5.82 -23.10 7.21
N GLU A 250 -5.17 -21.94 7.27
CA GLU A 250 -4.31 -21.56 8.38
C GLU A 250 -5.00 -20.60 9.37
N ALA A 251 -6.27 -20.27 9.11
CA ALA A 251 -7.07 -19.32 9.87
C ALA A 251 -6.32 -18.01 10.18
N ARG A 252 -5.70 -17.42 9.15
CA ARG A 252 -4.89 -16.20 9.29
C ARG A 252 -5.03 -15.25 8.10
N TRP A 253 -4.62 -14.00 8.30
CA TRP A 253 -4.49 -13.03 7.23
C TRP A 253 -3.11 -13.11 6.58
N ASP A 254 -3.10 -13.22 5.26
CA ASP A 254 -1.92 -13.10 4.41
C ASP A 254 -2.03 -11.81 3.57
N VAL A 255 -0.90 -11.25 3.16
CA VAL A 255 -0.86 -10.03 2.33
C VAL A 255 -0.45 -10.43 0.93
N ASP A 256 -1.34 -10.18 -0.04
CA ASP A 256 -1.05 -10.43 -1.45
C ASP A 256 -0.03 -9.40 -1.96
N GLY A 257 0.93 -9.87 -2.78
CA GLY A 257 2.01 -9.04 -3.28
C GLY A 257 3.01 -8.53 -2.22
N ALA A 258 3.05 -9.12 -1.01
CA ALA A 258 3.96 -8.70 0.07
C ALA A 258 5.43 -8.59 -0.39
N GLU A 259 5.94 -9.57 -1.15
CA GLU A 259 7.30 -9.55 -1.68
C GLU A 259 7.54 -8.41 -2.69
N GLU A 260 6.53 -8.04 -3.47
CA GLU A 260 6.61 -6.92 -4.40
C GLU A 260 6.66 -5.58 -3.65
N ILE A 261 5.84 -5.43 -2.60
CA ILE A 261 5.86 -4.25 -1.72
C ILE A 261 7.24 -4.10 -1.08
N GLU A 262 7.80 -5.17 -0.52
CA GLU A 262 9.15 -5.17 0.06
C GLU A 262 10.23 -4.78 -0.95
N ARG A 263 10.13 -5.30 -2.18
CA ARG A 263 11.05 -4.98 -3.27
C ARG A 263 10.97 -3.51 -3.67
N ARG A 264 9.76 -2.96 -3.86
CA ARG A 264 9.52 -1.56 -4.19
C ARG A 264 9.97 -0.62 -3.07
N ALA A 265 9.73 -1.02 -1.82
CA ALA A 265 10.15 -0.27 -0.64
C ALA A 265 11.68 -0.30 -0.41
N GLY A 266 12.38 -1.29 -0.99
CA GLY A 266 13.77 -1.60 -0.67
C GLY A 266 13.96 -2.13 0.75
N LEU A 267 12.91 -2.69 1.37
CA LEU A 267 12.89 -3.08 2.77
C LEU A 267 12.31 -4.49 2.92
N GLN A 268 13.12 -5.44 3.40
CA GLN A 268 12.69 -6.82 3.63
C GLN A 268 12.20 -7.01 5.06
N VAL A 269 10.88 -6.94 5.28
CA VAL A 269 10.27 -7.01 6.62
C VAL A 269 9.87 -8.43 7.01
N GLY A 270 9.58 -9.28 6.03
CA GLY A 270 9.19 -10.67 6.17
C GLY A 270 7.75 -10.88 6.62
N GLU A 271 7.26 -12.10 6.42
CA GLU A 271 5.87 -12.51 6.64
C GLU A 271 5.34 -12.20 8.06
N ASP A 272 6.15 -12.41 9.09
CA ASP A 272 5.80 -12.10 10.48
C ASP A 272 5.39 -10.63 10.70
N SER A 273 6.01 -9.71 9.96
CA SER A 273 5.72 -8.28 10.07
C SER A 273 4.38 -7.93 9.42
N TRP A 274 4.07 -8.58 8.29
CA TRP A 274 2.77 -8.47 7.62
C TRP A 274 1.64 -9.07 8.47
N ARG A 275 1.85 -10.25 9.05
CA ARG A 275 0.90 -10.85 10.00
C ARG A 275 0.67 -9.94 11.22
N ALA A 276 1.75 -9.36 11.77
CA ALA A 276 1.64 -8.42 12.88
C ALA A 276 0.88 -7.14 12.49
N LEU A 277 1.05 -6.66 11.26
CA LEU A 277 0.27 -5.53 10.72
C LEU A 277 -1.22 -5.87 10.64
N MET A 278 -1.58 -7.02 10.09
CA MET A 278 -2.98 -7.43 10.00
C MET A 278 -3.63 -7.56 11.38
N ALA A 279 -2.93 -8.17 12.34
CA ALA A 279 -3.39 -8.24 13.72
C ALA A 279 -3.58 -6.84 14.35
N LEU A 280 -2.67 -5.90 14.06
CA LEU A 280 -2.79 -4.51 14.50
C LEU A 280 -4.01 -3.82 13.85
N LEU A 281 -4.23 -3.98 12.55
CA LEU A 281 -5.36 -3.34 11.84
C LEU A 281 -6.72 -3.84 12.36
N VAL A 282 -6.85 -5.14 12.62
CA VAL A 282 -8.05 -5.72 13.26
C VAL A 282 -8.25 -5.16 14.67
N TYR A 283 -7.18 -5.06 15.45
CA TYR A 283 -7.21 -4.45 16.79
C TYR A 283 -7.67 -2.98 16.72
N LEU A 284 -7.05 -2.16 15.88
CA LEU A 284 -7.36 -0.74 15.75
C LEU A 284 -8.80 -0.52 15.27
N ARG A 285 -9.28 -1.32 14.32
CA ARG A 285 -10.68 -1.27 13.89
C ARG A 285 -11.63 -1.58 15.04
N SER A 286 -11.29 -2.55 15.89
CA SER A 286 -12.09 -2.82 17.09
C SER A 286 -12.08 -1.66 18.08
N GLU A 287 -10.99 -0.87 18.16
CA GLU A 287 -10.95 0.34 18.99
C GLU A 287 -11.80 1.47 18.41
N THR A 288 -11.82 1.64 17.08
CA THR A 288 -12.54 2.74 16.42
C THR A 288 -14.03 2.47 16.23
N VAL A 289 -14.44 1.22 15.96
CA VAL A 289 -15.84 0.84 15.69
C VAL A 289 -16.65 0.65 16.97
N ASN A 290 -16.02 0.29 18.09
CA ASN A 290 -16.72 0.06 19.37
C ASN A 290 -17.08 1.38 20.10
N GLU A 291 -17.69 2.35 19.41
CA GLU A 291 -18.30 3.53 20.03
C GLU A 291 -19.47 3.15 20.98
N GLU A 292 -20.02 1.94 20.85
CA GLU A 292 -21.22 1.48 21.58
C GLU A 292 -20.97 0.68 22.87
N ARG A 293 -19.72 0.54 23.34
CA ARG A 293 -19.44 -0.11 24.64
C ARG A 293 -19.21 0.94 25.74
N PRO A 294 -20.26 1.40 26.46
CA PRO A 294 -20.16 2.45 27.50
C PRO A 294 -19.24 2.08 28.69
N ASN A 295 -18.78 0.84 28.79
CA ASN A 295 -18.02 0.34 29.94
C ASN A 295 -16.50 0.21 29.72
N LYS A 296 -15.95 0.53 28.53
CA LYS A 296 -14.49 0.64 28.38
C LYS A 296 -14.04 2.03 28.83
N ARG A 297 -13.61 2.14 30.10
CA ARG A 297 -13.04 3.36 30.73
C ARG A 297 -11.66 3.72 30.14
N GLY A 298 -11.61 4.08 28.87
CA GLY A 298 -10.40 4.61 28.22
C GLY A 298 -10.70 5.93 27.51
N PRO A 299 -9.71 6.83 27.38
CA PRO A 299 -9.86 8.01 26.53
C PRO A 299 -10.18 7.58 25.09
N LYS A 300 -11.11 8.27 24.44
CA LYS A 300 -11.46 8.03 23.04
C LYS A 300 -10.19 8.11 22.20
N VAL A 301 -9.93 7.09 21.40
CA VAL A 301 -8.76 7.06 20.52
C VAL A 301 -8.96 8.08 19.42
N ASP A 302 -8.02 9.01 19.29
CA ASP A 302 -8.00 9.94 18.17
C ASP A 302 -7.73 9.16 16.88
N ILE A 303 -8.69 9.26 15.97
CA ILE A 303 -8.74 8.52 14.70
C ILE A 303 -7.57 8.92 13.78
N TYR A 304 -7.00 10.12 13.95
CA TYR A 304 -5.83 10.57 13.20
C TYR A 304 -4.49 10.21 13.84
N HIS A 305 -4.50 9.69 15.09
CA HIS A 305 -3.29 9.37 15.85
C HIS A 305 -3.28 7.90 16.31
N LEU A 306 -3.63 6.99 15.39
CA LEU A 306 -3.79 5.56 15.67
C LEU A 306 -2.48 4.84 16.02
N ILE A 307 -1.34 5.29 15.49
CA ILE A 307 -0.02 4.66 15.66
C ILE A 307 0.84 5.51 16.60
N TYR A 308 1.02 6.79 16.26
CA TYR A 308 1.76 7.76 17.05
C TYR A 308 0.82 8.77 17.69
N ARG A 309 0.95 8.99 19.00
CA ARG A 309 0.21 10.00 19.75
C ARG A 309 1.01 11.30 19.88
N VAL A 310 0.33 12.43 19.91
CA VAL A 310 0.94 13.73 20.22
C VAL A 310 1.33 13.77 21.71
N HIS A 311 2.58 14.12 21.97
CA HIS A 311 3.10 14.37 23.31
C HIS A 311 4.04 15.59 23.29
N GLY A 312 3.50 16.74 23.70
CA GLY A 312 4.17 18.03 23.58
C GLY A 312 4.46 18.36 22.11
N ALA A 313 5.73 18.64 21.80
CA ALA A 313 6.19 18.92 20.44
C ALA A 313 6.56 17.67 19.62
N SER A 314 6.34 16.46 20.15
CA SER A 314 6.80 15.21 19.55
C SER A 314 5.68 14.18 19.38
N LEU A 315 5.82 13.30 18.37
CA LEU A 315 4.91 12.18 18.14
C LEU A 315 5.52 10.91 18.72
N LEU A 316 4.90 10.30 19.73
CA LEU A 316 5.41 9.08 20.38
C LEU A 316 4.58 7.87 19.98
N LEU A 317 5.24 6.73 19.76
CA LEU A 317 4.56 5.48 19.46
C LEU A 317 3.65 5.09 20.62
N ARG A 318 2.39 4.73 20.32
CA ARG A 318 1.43 4.30 21.35
C ARG A 318 1.90 3.02 22.03
N ASP A 319 1.63 2.91 23.33
CA ASP A 319 2.08 1.79 24.17
C ASP A 319 1.61 0.42 23.62
N PRO A 320 0.34 0.21 23.20
CA PRO A 320 -0.08 -1.07 22.61
C PRO A 320 0.69 -1.43 21.34
N VAL A 321 1.01 -0.45 20.49
CA VAL A 321 1.76 -0.68 19.26
C VAL A 321 3.22 -1.01 19.58
N ARG A 322 3.85 -0.24 20.47
CA ARG A 322 5.23 -0.45 20.89
C ARG A 322 5.43 -1.81 21.54
N ASP A 323 4.51 -2.21 22.41
CA ASP A 323 4.73 -3.35 23.30
C ASP A 323 4.20 -4.66 22.69
N ARG A 324 3.09 -4.63 21.93
CA ARG A 324 2.46 -5.83 21.34
C ARG A 324 2.70 -6.00 19.84
N TYR A 325 2.81 -4.90 19.09
CA TYR A 325 2.91 -4.92 17.64
C TYR A 325 4.16 -4.21 17.08
N PRO A 326 5.37 -4.39 17.65
CA PRO A 326 6.55 -3.65 17.19
C PRO A 326 6.94 -3.99 15.74
N ARG A 327 6.58 -5.18 15.26
CA ARG A 327 6.85 -5.64 13.89
C ARG A 327 5.90 -5.01 12.85
N ALA A 328 4.68 -4.66 13.25
CA ALA A 328 3.73 -3.99 12.38
C ALA A 328 4.25 -2.63 11.89
N VAL A 329 5.05 -1.94 12.71
CA VAL A 329 5.66 -0.64 12.35
C VAL A 329 6.62 -0.79 11.16
N GLN A 330 7.28 -1.94 11.00
CA GLN A 330 8.16 -2.20 9.86
C GLN A 330 7.36 -2.36 8.58
N ALA A 331 6.28 -3.14 8.63
CA ALA A 331 5.37 -3.31 7.49
C ALA A 331 4.71 -1.97 7.10
N LEU A 332 4.32 -1.13 8.08
CA LEU A 332 3.84 0.23 7.80
C LEU A 332 4.90 1.10 7.11
N GLU A 333 6.16 1.02 7.53
CA GLU A 333 7.26 1.74 6.87
C GLU A 333 7.51 1.22 5.45
N ALA A 334 7.38 -0.10 5.22
CA ALA A 334 7.46 -0.67 3.88
C ALA A 334 6.33 -0.10 2.99
N LEU A 335 5.09 -0.08 3.48
CA LEU A 335 3.95 0.51 2.77
C LEU A 335 4.16 2.00 2.48
N ARG A 336 4.61 2.78 3.47
CA ARG A 336 4.90 4.21 3.31
C ARG A 336 5.86 4.47 2.17
N ARG A 337 6.91 3.66 2.04
CA ARG A 337 7.91 3.78 0.97
C ARG A 337 7.38 3.42 -0.42
N THR A 338 6.23 2.74 -0.50
CA THR A 338 5.56 2.45 -1.77
C THR A 338 4.54 3.51 -2.19
N LEU A 339 4.32 4.54 -1.36
CA LEU A 339 3.42 5.63 -1.68
C LEU A 339 3.85 6.32 -2.97
N SER A 340 2.91 6.42 -3.91
CA SER A 340 3.09 7.12 -5.18
C SER A 340 2.12 8.28 -5.29
N PRO A 341 2.54 9.46 -5.76
CA PRO A 341 1.62 10.56 -6.02
C PRO A 341 0.60 10.14 -7.07
N LEU A 342 -0.69 10.38 -6.80
CA LEU A 342 -1.70 10.22 -7.83
C LEU A 342 -1.44 11.31 -8.87
N PRO A 343 -1.19 10.96 -10.15
CA PRO A 343 -1.03 11.97 -11.17
C PRO A 343 -2.28 12.84 -11.18
N PRO A 344 -2.15 14.17 -11.36
CA PRO A 344 -3.33 15.02 -11.53
C PRO A 344 -4.17 14.42 -12.66
N PRO A 345 -5.51 14.46 -12.56
CA PRO A 345 -6.34 14.05 -13.69
C PRO A 345 -5.82 14.78 -14.92
N PRO A 346 -5.69 14.11 -16.08
CA PRO A 346 -5.32 14.82 -17.30
C PRO A 346 -6.24 16.02 -17.36
N GLN A 347 -5.66 17.22 -17.36
CA GLN A 347 -6.44 18.44 -17.54
C GLN A 347 -7.30 18.11 -18.75
N GLN A 348 -8.61 18.07 -18.55
CA GLN A 348 -9.52 18.08 -19.66
C GLN A 348 -9.15 19.39 -20.32
N LEU A 349 -8.30 19.32 -21.35
CA LEU A 349 -8.17 20.39 -22.31
C LEU A 349 -9.60 20.79 -22.54
N PRO A 350 -9.97 22.08 -22.35
CA PRO A 350 -11.32 22.50 -22.64
C PRO A 350 -11.64 21.84 -23.96
N LEU A 351 -12.72 21.05 -23.98
CA LEU A 351 -13.33 20.64 -25.23
C LEU A 351 -13.55 21.99 -25.90
N VAL A 352 -12.60 22.38 -26.74
CA VAL A 352 -12.82 23.30 -27.82
C VAL A 352 -13.83 22.49 -28.60
N PHE A 353 -15.10 22.69 -28.26
CA PHE A 353 -16.12 22.66 -29.27
C PHE A 353 -15.53 23.61 -30.30
N GLU A 354 -14.88 23.03 -31.31
CA GLU A 354 -14.70 23.73 -32.57
C GLU A 354 -16.11 24.25 -32.82
N THR A 355 -16.28 25.56 -32.65
CA THR A 355 -17.50 26.27 -33.05
C THR A 355 -17.86 25.66 -34.37
N GLU A 356 -19.07 25.08 -34.45
CA GLU A 356 -19.52 24.36 -35.63
C GLU A 356 -19.09 25.18 -36.84
N PRO A 357 -18.25 24.62 -37.72
CA PRO A 357 -17.64 25.41 -38.78
C PRO A 357 -18.77 26.09 -39.57
N ASP A 358 -18.60 27.37 -39.91
CA ASP A 358 -19.68 28.27 -40.37
C ASP A 358 -20.57 27.67 -41.49
N TRP A 359 -20.06 26.71 -42.27
CA TRP A 359 -20.83 25.97 -43.26
C TRP A 359 -21.99 25.12 -42.71
N VAL A 360 -21.99 24.78 -41.41
CA VAL A 360 -23.10 24.08 -40.75
C VAL A 360 -24.29 25.02 -40.53
N ALA A 361 -24.03 26.33 -40.30
CA ALA A 361 -25.07 27.34 -40.22
C ALA A 361 -25.73 27.56 -41.60
N ASP A 362 -24.94 27.58 -42.67
CA ASP A 362 -25.44 27.71 -44.05
C ASP A 362 -26.34 26.54 -44.46
N LEU A 363 -26.08 25.32 -43.96
CA LEU A 363 -26.89 24.13 -44.24
C LEU A 363 -28.23 24.08 -43.49
N LEU A 364 -28.36 24.83 -42.40
CA LEU A 364 -29.60 24.90 -41.62
C LEU A 364 -30.55 25.99 -42.13
N ASP A 365 -30.04 27.01 -42.82
CA ASP A 365 -30.86 28.05 -43.46
C ASP A 365 -31.44 27.61 -44.82
N GLU A 366 -30.92 26.54 -45.43
CA GLU A 366 -31.44 25.99 -46.70
C GLU A 366 -32.56 24.96 -46.53
N VAL A 367 -33.00 24.63 -45.30
CA VAL A 367 -34.16 23.74 -45.10
C VAL A 367 -35.45 24.54 -45.27
N PRO A 368 -36.22 24.37 -46.38
CA PRO A 368 -37.45 25.13 -46.56
C PRO A 368 -38.46 24.79 -45.46
N ALA A 369 -38.95 25.84 -44.80
CA ALA A 369 -39.95 25.74 -43.75
C ALA A 369 -41.16 24.90 -44.21
N ASN A 370 -41.37 23.77 -43.54
CA ASN A 370 -42.46 22.85 -43.80
C ASN A 370 -43.83 23.56 -43.59
N PRO A 371 -44.69 23.71 -44.62
CA PRO A 371 -45.84 24.62 -44.58
C PRO A 371 -47.09 24.03 -43.89
N VAL A 372 -46.94 23.22 -42.84
CA VAL A 372 -48.06 22.44 -42.26
C VAL A 372 -48.76 23.11 -41.08
N SER A 373 -48.28 24.24 -40.55
CA SER A 373 -48.82 24.85 -39.32
C SER A 373 -49.65 26.12 -39.51
N ARG A 374 -50.34 26.28 -40.64
CA ARG A 374 -51.39 27.30 -40.85
C ARG A 374 -52.78 26.68 -41.00
N ARG A 375 -53.36 26.14 -39.93
CA ARG A 375 -54.83 26.02 -39.79
C ARG A 375 -55.20 25.80 -38.33
N GLN A 376 -56.23 26.53 -37.91
CA GLN A 376 -56.96 26.46 -36.63
C GLN A 376 -56.61 27.51 -35.57
N ARG A 377 -57.04 28.75 -35.84
CA ARG A 377 -57.77 29.55 -34.84
C ARG A 377 -58.98 30.23 -35.51
N ARG A 378 -60.09 29.51 -35.59
CA ARG A 378 -61.43 30.11 -35.69
C ARG A 378 -62.06 30.04 -34.29
N ARG A 379 -62.62 31.16 -33.84
CA ARG A 379 -63.46 31.32 -32.64
C ARG A 379 -64.68 30.37 -32.69
N PRO A 380 -65.24 30.02 -31.51
CA PRO A 380 -66.42 30.71 -30.95
C PRO A 380 -66.22 30.98 -29.43
N LEU A 381 -66.92 31.86 -28.72
CA LEU A 381 -68.09 32.72 -28.91
C LEU A 381 -67.78 34.05 -28.20
#